data_AF-A0A3L7W0R7-F1
#
_entry.id   AF-A0A3L7W0R7-F1
#
_cell.length_a   1.000
_cell.length_b   1.000
_cell.length_c   1.000
_cell.angle_alpha   90.00
_cell.angle_beta   90.00
_cell.angle_gamma   90.00
#
_symmetry.space_group_name_H-M   'P 1'
#
loop_
_entity.id
_entity.type
_entity.pdbx_description
1 polymer ?
#
loop_
_entity_poly.entity_id
_entity_poly.type
_entity_poly.pdbx_seq_one_letter_code
_entity_poly.pdbx_strand_id
1 'polypeptide(L)'
;MHTPQSSYKRIPILLIGIITLISILCIFFATISHAAPTATKPTPTAQPVQRVARPRAPTDIRKVAVGPAYMLGVLQNDTLISWGDNRHWQSTILDRYKNTQFTDVAASLNVAYALDTTGAVVAWGEENAYNENTVPIIAQSDVTAISAGGRFCVALKIDGSVVGWGRNDYRQTSVPAGLANVTAIAAGARHVLALKSDGTVVAWGDNRLKQATVPQGLTNVTAIAAGEDHSLALKSDGTVVAWGSNAYGQARVPRNLTNVTQIAAGLYFSVALRSNGTVVGWGSNSYQAIKFPIGLTGVVSLNAGNVNTVLGMSDGSVKTFGATTFGALITRTHTVTPFYSSTPTFTPSNTATN
;
A
#
# COMPACT_ATOMS: atom_id res chain seq x y z
N MET A 1 10.43 -35.70 -47.65
CA MET A 1 10.42 -35.86 -46.18
C MET A 1 11.71 -36.57 -45.81
N HIS A 2 12.59 -35.96 -45.01
CA HIS A 2 13.94 -36.49 -44.75
C HIS A 2 14.12 -36.90 -43.29
N THR A 3 14.40 -38.18 -43.09
CA THR A 3 15.09 -38.80 -41.94
C THR A 3 15.74 -40.10 -42.46
N PRO A 4 16.65 -40.74 -41.71
CA PRO A 4 17.96 -40.23 -41.31
C PRO A 4 19.07 -41.19 -41.78
N GLN A 5 20.35 -40.93 -41.46
CA GLN A 5 21.19 -41.85 -40.65
C GLN A 5 22.69 -41.53 -40.70
N SER A 6 23.35 -41.90 -39.61
CA SER A 6 24.80 -42.03 -39.44
C SER A 6 25.46 -42.94 -40.48
N SER A 7 26.61 -42.53 -41.02
CA SER A 7 27.54 -43.43 -41.71
C SER A 7 28.62 -43.98 -40.75
N TYR A 8 29.00 -45.23 -40.97
CA TYR A 8 29.87 -46.03 -40.10
C TYR A 8 31.30 -46.17 -40.68
N LYS A 9 32.30 -46.30 -39.78
CA LYS A 9 33.59 -47.02 -39.93
C LYS A 9 34.56 -46.68 -41.09
N ARG A 10 35.84 -46.44 -40.69
CA ARG A 10 37.14 -47.06 -41.15
C ARG A 10 37.37 -47.21 -42.68
N ILE A 11 38.57 -47.11 -43.26
CA ILE A 11 39.87 -47.74 -42.89
C ILE A 11 41.07 -46.82 -43.33
N PRO A 12 42.37 -47.21 -43.55
CA PRO A 12 43.47 -46.59 -42.78
C PRO A 12 44.72 -46.13 -43.59
N ILE A 13 45.83 -45.91 -42.84
CA ILE A 13 47.25 -46.13 -43.23
C ILE A 13 48.04 -44.99 -43.93
N LEU A 14 49.12 -44.62 -43.20
CA LEU A 14 50.43 -44.07 -43.60
C LEU A 14 50.67 -42.60 -43.98
N LEU A 15 51.76 -42.12 -43.33
CA LEU A 15 52.82 -41.22 -43.80
C LEU A 15 52.73 -39.71 -43.52
N ILE A 16 53.91 -39.14 -43.17
CA ILE A 16 54.23 -37.72 -42.93
C ILE A 16 53.65 -37.15 -41.61
N GLY A 17 54.41 -36.51 -40.71
CA GLY A 17 55.86 -36.32 -40.66
C GLY A 17 56.27 -35.29 -39.57
N ILE A 18 57.16 -35.70 -38.67
CA ILE A 18 58.31 -34.94 -38.11
C ILE A 18 58.02 -33.50 -37.63
N ILE A 19 57.75 -33.33 -36.34
CA ILE A 19 58.68 -32.81 -35.29
C ILE A 19 58.77 -31.27 -35.22
N THR A 20 58.18 -30.73 -34.16
CA THR A 20 58.51 -29.43 -33.58
C THR A 20 59.89 -29.47 -32.93
N LEU A 21 60.84 -28.68 -33.44
CA LEU A 21 62.19 -28.56 -32.90
C LEU A 21 62.30 -27.36 -31.93
N ILE A 22 63.01 -27.56 -30.83
CA ILE A 22 63.40 -26.51 -29.88
C ILE A 22 64.51 -25.63 -30.50
N SER A 23 64.44 -24.33 -30.22
CA SER A 23 65.41 -23.27 -30.55
C SER A 23 65.01 -22.05 -29.71
N ILE A 24 65.83 -21.28 -28.98
CA ILE A 24 67.29 -21.11 -28.81
C ILE A 24 67.47 -20.52 -27.38
N LEU A 25 68.24 -21.13 -26.45
CA LEU A 25 69.65 -20.78 -26.07
C LEU A 25 69.88 -19.27 -25.81
N CYS A 26 70.32 -18.80 -24.63
CA CYS A 26 71.74 -18.87 -24.20
C CYS A 26 71.96 -18.65 -22.67
N ILE A 27 72.87 -17.74 -22.26
CA ILE A 27 73.79 -17.86 -21.09
C ILE A 27 73.81 -16.51 -20.29
N PHE A 28 73.93 -16.41 -18.96
CA PHE A 28 75.18 -16.47 -18.18
C PHE A 28 75.03 -16.60 -16.63
N PHE A 29 75.84 -17.50 -16.05
CA PHE A 29 76.49 -17.51 -14.71
C PHE A 29 75.99 -16.60 -13.55
N ALA A 30 75.81 -17.18 -12.34
CA ALA A 30 76.81 -17.13 -11.24
C ALA A 30 76.30 -17.65 -9.86
N THR A 31 77.21 -18.32 -9.13
CA THR A 31 77.35 -18.39 -7.64
C THR A 31 76.16 -18.59 -6.68
N ILE A 32 76.18 -19.76 -6.02
CA ILE A 32 75.93 -20.05 -4.60
C ILE A 32 75.54 -18.86 -3.69
N SER A 33 74.40 -18.97 -2.99
CA SER A 33 74.29 -18.60 -1.55
C SER A 33 73.06 -19.24 -0.88
N HIS A 34 73.15 -19.52 0.43
CA HIS A 34 72.03 -20.01 1.23
C HIS A 34 71.16 -18.83 1.69
N ALA A 35 69.86 -18.83 1.35
CA ALA A 35 68.90 -17.86 1.88
C ALA A 35 68.15 -18.44 3.09
N ALA A 36 68.27 -17.79 4.24
CA ALA A 36 67.48 -18.11 5.44
C ALA A 36 65.98 -17.80 5.23
N PRO A 37 65.06 -18.48 5.94
CA PRO A 37 63.63 -18.25 5.78
C PRO A 37 63.25 -16.83 6.21
N THR A 38 62.60 -16.09 5.30
CA THR A 38 62.06 -14.76 5.58
C THR A 38 60.84 -14.85 6.48
N ALA A 39 60.88 -14.14 7.62
CA ALA A 39 59.75 -14.05 8.53
C ALA A 39 58.56 -13.34 7.86
N THR A 40 57.43 -14.04 7.73
CA THR A 40 56.20 -13.47 7.21
C THR A 40 55.62 -12.47 8.21
N LYS A 41 55.42 -11.22 7.76
CA LYS A 41 54.78 -10.16 8.54
C LYS A 41 53.35 -10.60 8.90
N PRO A 42 52.90 -10.51 10.16
CA PRO A 42 51.56 -10.97 10.54
C PRO A 42 50.48 -10.18 9.78
N THR A 43 49.55 -10.90 9.16
CA THR A 43 48.38 -10.32 8.50
C THR A 43 47.58 -9.51 9.51
N PRO A 44 47.18 -8.25 9.21
CA PRO A 44 46.34 -7.48 10.12
C PRO A 44 45.01 -8.22 10.34
N THR A 45 44.75 -8.62 11.59
CA THR A 45 43.46 -9.19 11.96
C THR A 45 42.38 -8.14 11.70
N ALA A 46 41.48 -8.42 10.76
CA ALA A 46 40.37 -7.52 10.48
C ALA A 46 39.56 -7.33 11.78
N GLN A 47 39.50 -6.10 12.28
CA GLN A 47 38.67 -5.80 13.44
C GLN A 47 37.22 -6.15 13.09
N PRO A 48 36.44 -6.71 14.05
CA PRO A 48 35.03 -6.98 13.81
C PRO A 48 34.36 -5.66 13.47
N VAL A 49 33.90 -5.53 12.22
CA VAL A 49 33.22 -4.33 11.75
C VAL A 49 32.02 -4.13 12.66
N GLN A 50 32.06 -3.11 13.52
CA GLN A 50 30.91 -2.74 14.32
C GLN A 50 29.80 -2.43 13.33
N ARG A 51 28.81 -3.32 13.29
CA ARG A 51 27.67 -3.22 12.38
C ARG A 51 26.81 -2.10 12.91
N VAL A 52 27.16 -0.86 12.53
CA VAL A 52 26.43 0.37 12.86
C VAL A 52 24.95 0.05 12.73
N ALA A 53 24.21 0.19 13.83
CA ALA A 53 22.80 -0.14 13.85
C ALA A 53 22.13 0.66 12.74
N ARG A 54 21.59 -0.04 11.73
CA ARG A 54 20.90 0.62 10.63
C ARG A 54 19.82 1.49 11.25
N PRO A 55 19.65 2.77 10.83
CA PRO A 55 18.53 3.58 11.26
C PRO A 55 17.24 2.76 11.15
N ARG A 56 16.49 2.68 12.26
CA ARG A 56 15.24 1.93 12.31
C ARG A 56 14.33 2.50 11.22
N ALA A 57 13.80 1.64 10.35
CA ALA A 57 12.91 2.09 9.28
C ALA A 57 11.71 2.85 9.88
N PRO A 58 11.10 3.81 9.15
CA PRO A 58 9.99 4.59 9.66
C PRO A 58 8.91 3.67 10.21
N THR A 59 8.65 3.79 11.50
CA THR A 59 7.73 2.92 12.22
C THR A 59 6.29 3.33 11.95
N ASP A 60 5.55 2.37 11.41
CA ASP A 60 4.09 2.22 11.49
C ASP A 60 3.28 3.07 10.49
N ILE A 61 2.63 2.39 9.53
CA ILE A 61 1.55 2.98 8.73
C ILE A 61 0.28 3.03 9.61
N ARG A 62 -0.27 4.23 9.83
CA ARG A 62 -1.50 4.44 10.63
C ARG A 62 -2.80 4.43 9.82
N LYS A 63 -2.75 4.84 8.55
CA LYS A 63 -3.89 4.79 7.61
C LYS A 63 -3.46 4.34 6.23
N VAL A 64 -4.33 3.62 5.52
CA VAL A 64 -4.08 3.14 4.16
C VAL A 64 -5.30 3.35 3.28
N ALA A 65 -5.08 3.86 2.07
CA ALA A 65 -6.06 3.83 1.00
C ALA A 65 -5.55 2.95 -0.16
N VAL A 66 -6.47 2.26 -0.84
CA VAL A 66 -6.12 1.24 -1.84
C VAL A 66 -6.96 1.42 -3.09
N GLY A 67 -6.33 1.88 -4.17
CA GLY A 67 -6.90 1.85 -5.50
C GLY A 67 -6.74 0.47 -6.17
N PRO A 68 -7.19 0.32 -7.43
CA PRO A 68 -7.10 -0.93 -8.19
C PRO A 68 -5.67 -1.41 -8.50
N ALA A 69 -4.72 -0.47 -8.56
CA ALA A 69 -3.33 -0.68 -8.99
C ALA A 69 -2.29 0.03 -8.10
N TYR A 70 -2.72 0.93 -7.21
CA TYR A 70 -1.87 1.76 -6.37
C TYR A 70 -2.37 1.78 -4.93
N MET A 71 -1.49 2.09 -3.99
CA MET A 71 -1.79 2.22 -2.57
C MET A 71 -1.14 3.48 -2.01
N LEU A 72 -1.83 4.11 -1.06
CA LEU A 72 -1.36 5.25 -0.29
C LEU A 72 -1.29 4.85 1.18
N GLY A 73 -0.29 5.32 1.91
CA GLY A 73 -0.18 5.15 3.34
C GLY A 73 0.23 6.43 4.03
N VAL A 74 -0.34 6.70 5.20
CA VAL A 74 0.12 7.75 6.11
C VAL A 74 0.85 7.09 7.27
N LEU A 75 2.09 7.50 7.51
CA LEU A 75 2.91 7.05 8.63
C LEU A 75 2.55 7.79 9.94
N GLN A 76 2.99 7.27 11.10
CA GLN A 76 2.76 7.94 12.40
C GLN A 76 3.35 9.36 12.51
N ASN A 77 4.35 9.70 11.69
CA ASN A 77 4.95 11.03 11.60
C ASN A 77 4.30 11.91 10.49
N ASP A 78 3.08 11.57 10.08
CA ASP A 78 2.28 12.23 9.04
C ASP A 78 2.95 12.30 7.66
N THR A 79 3.97 11.47 7.42
CA THR A 79 4.58 11.31 6.09
C THR A 79 3.69 10.44 5.22
N LEU A 80 3.31 10.97 4.05
CA LEU A 80 2.66 10.21 2.99
C LEU A 80 3.68 9.30 2.29
N ILE A 81 3.26 8.08 1.97
CA ILE A 81 3.98 7.12 1.13
C ILE A 81 3.03 6.54 0.08
N SER A 82 3.53 6.19 -1.10
CA SER A 82 2.76 5.45 -2.11
C SER A 82 3.56 4.33 -2.75
N TRP A 83 2.86 3.27 -3.18
CA TRP A 83 3.43 2.10 -3.83
C TRP A 83 2.40 1.41 -4.75
N GLY A 84 2.86 0.51 -5.62
CA GLY A 84 2.05 -0.10 -6.67
C GLY A 84 2.50 0.35 -8.07
N ASP A 85 1.61 0.28 -9.03
CA ASP A 85 1.89 0.51 -10.45
C ASP A 85 1.72 1.98 -10.85
N ASN A 86 2.70 2.50 -11.62
CA ASN A 86 2.77 3.88 -12.08
C ASN A 86 2.24 4.09 -13.51
N ARG A 87 1.60 3.09 -14.13
CA ARG A 87 1.04 3.19 -15.50
C ARG A 87 -0.03 4.28 -15.72
N HIS A 88 -0.55 4.91 -14.67
CA HIS A 88 -1.47 6.06 -14.75
C HIS A 88 -0.77 7.43 -14.56
N TRP A 89 0.58 7.47 -14.62
CA TRP A 89 1.44 8.67 -14.62
C TRP A 89 1.31 9.67 -13.43
N GLN A 90 0.38 9.46 -12.51
CA GLN A 90 0.12 10.30 -11.34
C GLN A 90 -0.22 9.46 -10.09
N SER A 91 0.57 8.44 -9.76
CA SER A 91 0.44 7.66 -8.50
C SER A 91 1.61 7.88 -7.53
N THR A 92 2.72 8.44 -8.01
CA THR A 92 3.81 8.93 -7.18
C THR A 92 3.42 10.24 -6.50
N ILE A 93 3.83 10.43 -5.25
CA ILE A 93 3.71 11.71 -4.53
C ILE A 93 4.43 12.78 -5.35
N LEU A 94 3.70 13.82 -5.78
CA LEU A 94 4.23 14.92 -6.56
C LEU A 94 5.30 15.68 -5.76
N ASP A 95 6.32 16.21 -6.43
CA ASP A 95 7.42 16.94 -5.79
C ASP A 95 6.95 18.05 -4.86
N ARG A 96 5.87 18.75 -5.24
CA ARG A 96 5.23 19.80 -4.44
C ARG A 96 4.67 19.35 -3.08
N TYR A 97 4.41 18.06 -2.89
CA TYR A 97 3.84 17.49 -1.66
C TYR A 97 4.86 16.74 -0.80
N LYS A 98 6.12 16.63 -1.25
CA LYS A 98 7.18 15.88 -0.53
C LYS A 98 7.47 16.39 0.89
N ASN A 99 7.14 17.65 1.16
CA ASN A 99 7.33 18.31 2.45
C ASN A 99 6.00 18.64 3.17
N THR A 100 4.87 18.11 2.67
CA THR A 100 3.54 18.29 3.28
C THR A 100 3.26 17.13 4.24
N GLN A 101 2.68 17.44 5.40
CA GLN A 101 2.22 16.43 6.36
C GLN A 101 0.75 16.11 6.13
N PHE A 102 0.38 14.84 6.23
CA PHE A 102 -0.94 14.32 5.90
C PHE A 102 -1.57 13.56 7.06
N THR A 103 -2.88 13.77 7.26
CA THR A 103 -3.66 13.19 8.35
C THR A 103 -4.58 12.05 7.91
N ASP A 104 -4.93 12.01 6.62
CA ASP A 104 -5.82 11.03 6.01
C ASP A 104 -5.49 10.77 4.53
N VAL A 105 -5.94 9.61 4.02
CA VAL A 105 -5.82 9.21 2.61
C VAL A 105 -7.08 8.50 2.14
N ALA A 106 -7.45 8.73 0.88
CA ALA A 106 -8.51 7.99 0.20
C ALA A 106 -8.10 7.68 -1.25
N ALA A 107 -8.74 6.69 -1.88
CA ALA A 107 -8.42 6.24 -3.22
C ALA A 107 -9.69 5.81 -3.95
N SER A 108 -9.95 6.39 -5.12
CA SER A 108 -10.97 5.90 -6.06
C SER A 108 -10.36 4.94 -7.08
N LEU A 109 -11.13 4.53 -8.10
CA LEU A 109 -10.57 3.72 -9.20
C LEU A 109 -9.36 4.39 -9.87
N ASN A 110 -9.38 5.71 -10.05
CA ASN A 110 -8.40 6.44 -10.87
C ASN A 110 -7.65 7.55 -10.13
N VAL A 111 -8.12 7.98 -8.94
CA VAL A 111 -7.64 9.20 -8.27
C VAL A 111 -7.29 8.95 -6.81
N ALA A 112 -6.06 9.33 -6.47
CA ALA A 112 -5.52 9.38 -5.13
C ALA A 112 -5.91 10.70 -4.45
N TYR A 113 -6.28 10.62 -3.17
CA TYR A 113 -6.61 11.76 -2.33
C TYR A 113 -5.80 11.70 -1.03
N ALA A 114 -5.37 12.86 -0.54
CA ALA A 114 -4.79 13.01 0.79
C ALA A 114 -5.32 14.28 1.45
N LEU A 115 -5.50 14.22 2.77
CA LEU A 115 -5.87 15.35 3.62
C LEU A 115 -4.64 15.83 4.37
N ASP A 116 -4.25 17.09 4.22
CA ASP A 116 -3.09 17.63 4.93
C ASP A 116 -3.40 18.01 6.39
N THR A 117 -2.37 18.42 7.14
CA THR A 117 -2.51 18.87 8.54
C THR A 117 -3.18 20.24 8.69
N THR A 118 -3.43 20.97 7.60
CA THR A 118 -4.16 22.25 7.59
C THR A 118 -5.66 22.07 7.35
N GLY A 119 -6.09 20.85 7.02
CA GLY A 119 -7.48 20.53 6.68
C GLY A 119 -7.81 20.72 5.19
N ALA A 120 -6.79 20.79 4.31
CA ALA A 120 -6.98 20.88 2.87
C ALA A 120 -6.86 19.50 2.20
N VAL A 121 -7.80 19.18 1.31
CA VAL A 121 -7.71 17.98 0.47
C VAL A 121 -6.91 18.27 -0.78
N VAL A 122 -5.96 17.40 -1.10
CA VAL A 122 -5.26 17.36 -2.39
C VAL A 122 -5.59 16.06 -3.12
N ALA A 123 -5.67 16.13 -4.44
CA ALA A 123 -5.91 14.98 -5.30
C ALA A 123 -4.92 14.95 -6.48
N TRP A 124 -4.62 13.75 -6.97
CA TRP A 124 -3.80 13.51 -8.15
C TRP A 124 -4.19 12.15 -8.77
N GLY A 125 -4.11 12.03 -10.09
CA GLY A 125 -4.65 10.88 -10.82
C GLY A 125 -5.24 11.25 -12.17
N GLU A 126 -5.66 10.23 -12.91
CA GLU A 126 -6.11 10.36 -14.30
C GLU A 126 -7.37 11.22 -14.41
N GLU A 127 -7.27 12.32 -15.18
CA GLU A 127 -8.42 13.13 -15.58
C GLU A 127 -9.48 12.26 -16.26
N ASN A 128 -10.73 12.47 -15.89
CA ASN A 128 -11.84 11.72 -16.44
C ASN A 128 -13.10 12.58 -16.46
N ALA A 129 -14.12 12.11 -17.19
CA ALA A 129 -15.36 12.86 -17.43
C ALA A 129 -16.16 13.28 -16.16
N TYR A 130 -15.75 12.84 -14.97
CA TYR A 130 -16.37 13.21 -13.70
C TYR A 130 -15.58 14.27 -12.91
N ASN A 131 -14.40 14.70 -13.38
CA ASN A 131 -13.53 15.70 -12.74
C ASN A 131 -13.20 15.39 -11.26
N GLU A 132 -13.11 14.11 -10.88
CA GLU A 132 -12.97 13.72 -9.47
C GLU A 132 -11.61 14.14 -8.85
N ASN A 133 -10.57 14.32 -9.67
CA ASN A 133 -9.27 14.90 -9.29
C ASN A 133 -9.31 16.43 -9.08
N THR A 134 -10.38 17.12 -9.47
CA THR A 134 -10.55 18.56 -9.23
C THR A 134 -11.21 18.77 -7.87
N VAL A 135 -10.40 18.96 -6.82
CA VAL A 135 -10.90 19.21 -5.46
C VAL A 135 -11.64 20.55 -5.42
N PRO A 136 -12.94 20.59 -5.04
CA PRO A 136 -13.70 21.82 -4.97
C PRO A 136 -13.20 22.72 -3.83
N ILE A 137 -13.28 24.05 -4.01
CA ILE A 137 -12.80 25.06 -3.04
C ILE A 137 -13.28 24.77 -1.60
N ILE A 138 -14.54 24.36 -1.43
CA ILE A 138 -15.14 24.03 -0.13
C ILE A 138 -14.51 22.84 0.61
N ALA A 139 -13.69 22.02 -0.08
CA ALA A 139 -12.91 20.91 0.48
C ALA A 139 -11.39 21.21 0.53
N GLN A 140 -10.98 22.44 0.22
CA GLN A 140 -9.59 22.91 0.33
C GLN A 140 -9.28 23.54 1.71
N SER A 141 -10.22 23.49 2.66
CA SER A 141 -10.05 23.92 4.05
C SER A 141 -11.02 23.17 4.97
N ASP A 142 -10.71 23.14 6.26
CA ASP A 142 -11.58 22.67 7.36
C ASP A 142 -12.12 21.23 7.21
N VAL A 143 -11.43 20.36 6.46
CA VAL A 143 -11.75 18.93 6.33
C VAL A 143 -11.05 18.14 7.45
N THR A 144 -11.74 17.15 8.02
CA THR A 144 -11.25 16.29 9.11
C THR A 144 -11.12 14.81 8.73
N ALA A 145 -11.85 14.37 7.71
CA ALA A 145 -11.74 13.02 7.15
C ALA A 145 -12.13 13.00 5.66
N ILE A 146 -11.58 12.04 4.92
CA ILE A 146 -11.94 11.78 3.51
C ILE A 146 -12.26 10.31 3.28
N SER A 147 -13.16 10.04 2.34
CA SER A 147 -13.45 8.68 1.87
C SER A 147 -13.80 8.71 0.39
N ALA A 148 -13.29 7.76 -0.39
CA ALA A 148 -13.47 7.71 -1.83
C ALA A 148 -14.04 6.37 -2.28
N GLY A 149 -14.91 6.44 -3.29
CA GLY A 149 -15.64 5.31 -3.84
C GLY A 149 -15.24 5.01 -5.27
N GLY A 150 -16.18 4.53 -6.09
CA GLY A 150 -15.89 4.08 -7.46
C GLY A 150 -15.24 5.17 -8.33
N ARG A 151 -15.83 6.36 -8.41
CA ARG A 151 -15.30 7.53 -9.16
C ARG A 151 -15.71 8.86 -8.52
N PHE A 152 -15.68 8.91 -7.19
CA PHE A 152 -16.13 10.06 -6.41
C PHE A 152 -15.43 10.08 -5.06
N CYS A 153 -15.39 11.25 -4.43
CA CYS A 153 -14.87 11.44 -3.08
C CYS A 153 -15.91 12.18 -2.23
N VAL A 154 -15.87 11.93 -0.93
CA VAL A 154 -16.59 12.67 0.10
C VAL A 154 -15.61 13.12 1.19
N ALA A 155 -15.83 14.34 1.67
CA ALA A 155 -15.07 14.96 2.76
C ALA A 155 -16.01 15.32 3.91
N LEU A 156 -15.58 15.02 5.13
CA LEU A 156 -16.22 15.46 6.37
C LEU A 156 -15.55 16.76 6.82
N LYS A 157 -16.33 17.81 7.08
CA LYS A 157 -15.82 19.08 7.59
C LYS A 157 -15.83 19.13 9.12
N ILE A 158 -15.05 20.05 9.70
CA ILE A 158 -14.91 20.26 11.15
C ILE A 158 -16.24 20.62 11.84
N ASP A 159 -17.19 21.21 11.11
CA ASP A 159 -18.54 21.55 11.58
C ASP A 159 -19.53 20.37 11.52
N GLY A 160 -19.08 19.18 11.08
CA GLY A 160 -19.92 18.00 10.91
C GLY A 160 -20.80 18.00 9.66
N SER A 161 -20.57 18.93 8.71
CA SER A 161 -21.13 18.88 7.37
C SER A 161 -20.34 17.97 6.43
N VAL A 162 -20.97 17.50 5.35
CA VAL A 162 -20.35 16.60 4.36
C VAL A 162 -20.39 17.25 2.98
N VAL A 163 -19.30 17.13 2.24
CA VAL A 163 -19.16 17.55 0.84
C VAL A 163 -18.87 16.33 -0.02
N GLY A 164 -19.46 16.23 -1.21
CA GLY A 164 -19.14 15.19 -2.20
C GLY A 164 -18.87 15.76 -3.58
N TRP A 165 -17.94 15.18 -4.33
CA TRP A 165 -17.63 15.56 -5.71
C TRP A 165 -17.15 14.36 -6.54
N GLY A 166 -17.11 14.53 -7.86
CA GLY A 166 -16.94 13.44 -8.82
C GLY A 166 -18.28 12.89 -9.32
N ARG A 167 -18.30 11.60 -9.69
CA ARG A 167 -19.44 10.92 -10.31
C ARG A 167 -20.69 10.97 -9.43
N ASN A 168 -21.84 11.29 -10.03
CA ASN A 168 -23.12 11.43 -9.31
C ASN A 168 -24.32 10.69 -9.94
N ASP A 169 -24.11 9.76 -10.88
CA ASP A 169 -25.19 9.08 -11.63
C ASP A 169 -26.21 8.35 -10.73
N TYR A 170 -25.85 8.04 -9.48
CA TYR A 170 -26.67 7.37 -8.48
C TYR A 170 -26.99 8.28 -7.28
N ARG A 171 -26.78 9.60 -7.39
CA ARG A 171 -26.94 10.61 -6.32
C ARG A 171 -25.93 10.47 -5.17
N GLN A 172 -24.83 9.76 -5.35
CA GLN A 172 -23.86 9.49 -4.28
C GLN A 172 -23.09 10.73 -3.78
N THR A 173 -22.95 11.80 -4.57
CA THR A 173 -22.40 13.08 -4.11
C THR A 173 -23.49 14.10 -3.77
N SER A 174 -24.77 13.76 -4.00
CA SER A 174 -25.92 14.55 -3.54
C SER A 174 -26.21 14.28 -2.06
N VAL A 175 -25.42 14.93 -1.21
CA VAL A 175 -25.55 14.86 0.26
C VAL A 175 -26.99 15.18 0.70
N PRO A 176 -27.64 14.36 1.56
CA PRO A 176 -29.01 14.60 2.00
C PRO A 176 -29.19 15.96 2.67
N ALA A 177 -30.28 16.66 2.33
CA ALA A 177 -30.63 17.93 2.94
C ALA A 177 -30.85 17.77 4.45
N GLY A 178 -30.26 18.66 5.25
CA GLY A 178 -30.33 18.61 6.72
C GLY A 178 -29.39 17.57 7.37
N LEU A 179 -28.50 16.90 6.62
CA LEU A 179 -27.45 16.09 7.22
C LEU A 179 -26.47 16.99 7.99
N ALA A 180 -26.36 16.76 9.30
CA ALA A 180 -25.49 17.49 10.22
C ALA A 180 -25.05 16.57 11.36
N ASN A 181 -24.08 17.05 12.17
CA ASN A 181 -23.49 16.32 13.29
C ASN A 181 -22.85 14.98 12.87
N VAL A 182 -22.28 14.92 11.67
CA VAL A 182 -21.55 13.74 11.18
C VAL A 182 -20.19 13.65 11.87
N THR A 183 -19.79 12.44 12.27
CA THR A 183 -18.52 12.14 12.96
C THR A 183 -17.64 11.16 12.19
N ALA A 184 -18.21 10.38 11.28
CA ALA A 184 -17.45 9.56 10.33
C ALA A 184 -18.20 9.38 9.01
N ILE A 185 -17.46 9.11 7.93
CA ILE A 185 -17.97 8.85 6.58
C ILE A 185 -17.33 7.59 6.00
N ALA A 186 -18.07 6.84 5.19
CA ALA A 186 -17.54 5.72 4.42
C ALA A 186 -18.18 5.65 3.03
N ALA A 187 -17.37 5.71 1.98
CA ALA A 187 -17.80 5.59 0.59
C ALA A 187 -17.69 4.13 0.12
N GLY A 188 -18.79 3.59 -0.42
CA GLY A 188 -18.77 2.38 -1.23
C GLY A 188 -18.58 2.70 -2.71
N ALA A 189 -18.82 1.75 -3.61
CA ALA A 189 -18.58 2.03 -5.04
C ALA A 189 -19.55 3.08 -5.62
N ARG A 190 -20.79 3.12 -5.13
CA ARG A 190 -21.85 4.03 -5.61
C ARG A 190 -22.78 4.53 -4.50
N HIS A 191 -22.45 4.33 -3.24
CA HIS A 191 -23.23 4.75 -2.07
C HIS A 191 -22.31 5.31 -0.99
N VAL A 192 -22.89 6.02 -0.02
CA VAL A 192 -22.16 6.61 1.11
C VAL A 192 -22.91 6.31 2.40
N LEU A 193 -22.16 6.08 3.46
CA LEU A 193 -22.61 6.01 4.85
C LEU A 193 -22.05 7.24 5.60
N ALA A 194 -22.88 7.86 6.42
CA ALA A 194 -22.47 8.84 7.43
C ALA A 194 -22.91 8.38 8.81
N LEU A 195 -21.97 8.35 9.76
CA LEU A 195 -22.23 8.12 11.18
C LEU A 195 -22.43 9.48 11.85
N LYS A 196 -23.52 9.64 12.62
CA LYS A 196 -23.82 10.84 13.39
C LYS A 196 -23.34 10.70 14.84
N SER A 197 -23.13 11.82 15.52
CA SER A 197 -22.70 11.89 16.92
C SER A 197 -23.66 11.22 17.92
N ASP A 198 -24.93 11.03 17.54
CA ASP A 198 -25.94 10.28 18.30
C ASP A 198 -25.90 8.75 18.09
N GLY A 199 -24.91 8.25 17.33
CA GLY A 199 -24.74 6.83 17.05
C GLY A 199 -25.76 6.27 16.03
N THR A 200 -26.47 7.12 15.29
CA THR A 200 -27.31 6.74 14.15
C THR A 200 -26.53 6.82 12.83
N VAL A 201 -26.98 6.06 11.82
CA VAL A 201 -26.37 6.04 10.48
C VAL A 201 -27.35 6.57 9.45
N VAL A 202 -26.89 7.45 8.57
CA VAL A 202 -27.57 7.88 7.35
C VAL A 202 -26.85 7.28 6.15
N ALA A 203 -27.59 6.83 5.15
CA ALA A 203 -27.02 6.28 3.92
C ALA A 203 -27.74 6.82 2.68
N TRP A 204 -27.00 7.04 1.59
CA TRP A 204 -27.52 7.55 0.33
C TRP A 204 -26.70 7.08 -0.87
N GLY A 205 -27.18 7.38 -2.08
CA GLY A 205 -26.59 6.92 -3.34
C GLY A 205 -27.36 5.73 -3.92
N ASP A 206 -26.64 4.82 -4.57
CA ASP A 206 -27.21 3.58 -5.10
C ASP A 206 -27.81 2.72 -3.99
N ASN A 207 -29.00 2.17 -4.26
CA ASN A 207 -29.73 1.33 -3.33
C ASN A 207 -30.34 0.08 -3.99
N ARG A 208 -29.92 -0.28 -5.21
CA ARG A 208 -30.46 -1.42 -5.96
C ARG A 208 -30.35 -2.76 -5.23
N LEU A 209 -29.34 -2.90 -4.36
CA LEU A 209 -29.10 -4.08 -3.53
C LEU A 209 -29.36 -3.81 -2.04
N LYS A 210 -30.11 -2.75 -1.71
CA LYS A 210 -30.43 -2.28 -0.34
C LYS A 210 -29.23 -1.74 0.46
N GLN A 211 -28.10 -1.45 -0.18
CA GLN A 211 -26.88 -1.00 0.50
C GLN A 211 -27.00 0.36 1.19
N ALA A 212 -27.91 1.22 0.74
CA ALA A 212 -28.28 2.48 1.38
C ALA A 212 -29.58 2.38 2.21
N THR A 213 -30.17 1.20 2.36
CA THR A 213 -31.30 0.96 3.29
C THR A 213 -30.76 0.57 4.65
N VAL A 214 -30.55 1.57 5.52
CA VAL A 214 -30.09 1.34 6.91
C VAL A 214 -31.09 0.44 7.67
N PRO A 215 -30.64 -0.64 8.34
CA PRO A 215 -31.51 -1.52 9.11
C PRO A 215 -32.31 -0.78 10.20
N GLN A 216 -33.60 -1.11 10.31
CA GLN A 216 -34.48 -0.51 11.32
C GLN A 216 -33.97 -0.80 12.73
N GLY A 217 -33.91 0.24 13.58
CA GLY A 217 -33.41 0.13 14.95
C GLY A 217 -31.88 0.07 15.09
N LEU A 218 -31.11 0.30 14.02
CA LEU A 218 -29.66 0.43 14.12
C LEU A 218 -29.27 1.71 14.89
N THR A 219 -28.81 1.52 16.13
CA THR A 219 -28.34 2.58 17.03
C THR A 219 -27.06 2.15 17.75
N ASN A 220 -26.46 3.08 18.51
CA ASN A 220 -25.21 2.87 19.25
C ASN A 220 -24.04 2.46 18.36
N VAL A 221 -24.02 2.94 17.10
CA VAL A 221 -22.94 2.70 16.14
C VAL A 221 -21.73 3.55 16.50
N THR A 222 -20.53 2.96 16.44
CA THR A 222 -19.25 3.60 16.75
C THR A 222 -18.29 3.62 15.55
N ALA A 223 -18.48 2.73 14.57
CA ALA A 223 -17.76 2.78 13.30
C ALA A 223 -18.63 2.25 12.15
N ILE A 224 -18.31 2.68 10.92
CA ILE A 224 -18.97 2.29 9.67
C ILE A 224 -17.93 1.92 8.63
N ALA A 225 -18.29 1.03 7.70
CA ALA A 225 -17.50 0.73 6.51
C ALA A 225 -18.41 0.37 5.34
N ALA A 226 -17.98 0.66 4.12
CA ALA A 226 -18.74 0.39 2.90
C ALA A 226 -17.86 -0.36 1.90
N GLY A 227 -18.40 -1.43 1.31
CA GLY A 227 -17.79 -2.18 0.20
C GLY A 227 -18.37 -1.76 -1.15
N GLU A 228 -18.29 -2.62 -2.18
CA GLU A 228 -18.83 -2.25 -3.51
C GLU A 228 -20.33 -1.93 -3.44
N ASP A 229 -21.13 -2.92 -3.05
CA ASP A 229 -22.58 -2.82 -2.92
C ASP A 229 -23.06 -3.37 -1.56
N HIS A 230 -22.24 -3.28 -0.51
CA HIS A 230 -22.61 -3.70 0.86
C HIS A 230 -22.08 -2.72 1.91
N SER A 231 -22.63 -2.80 3.11
CA SER A 231 -22.44 -1.84 4.20
C SER A 231 -22.28 -2.55 5.54
N LEU A 232 -21.42 -2.03 6.39
CA LEU A 232 -21.11 -2.54 7.73
C LEU A 232 -21.26 -1.42 8.76
N ALA A 233 -21.74 -1.78 9.95
CA ALA A 233 -21.72 -0.96 11.15
C ALA A 233 -21.20 -1.77 12.34
N LEU A 234 -20.33 -1.16 13.15
CA LEU A 234 -19.88 -1.68 14.43
C LEU A 234 -20.62 -0.93 15.53
N LYS A 235 -21.24 -1.67 16.45
CA LYS A 235 -21.89 -1.12 17.65
C LYS A 235 -20.91 -1.04 18.81
N SER A 236 -21.20 -0.17 19.78
CA SER A 236 -20.41 0.00 21.01
C SER A 236 -20.29 -1.26 21.88
N ASP A 237 -21.22 -2.22 21.73
CA ASP A 237 -21.18 -3.54 22.37
C ASP A 237 -20.28 -4.56 21.64
N GLY A 238 -19.59 -4.15 20.56
CA GLY A 238 -18.73 -5.02 19.76
C GLY A 238 -19.47 -5.90 18.75
N THR A 239 -20.79 -5.71 18.57
CA THR A 239 -21.59 -6.39 17.54
C THR A 239 -21.38 -5.74 16.17
N VAL A 240 -21.20 -6.55 15.14
CA VAL A 240 -21.19 -6.10 13.73
C VAL A 240 -22.56 -6.36 13.10
N VAL A 241 -23.10 -5.35 12.44
CA VAL A 241 -24.29 -5.43 11.57
C VAL A 241 -23.84 -5.23 10.13
N ALA A 242 -24.32 -6.06 9.21
CA ALA A 242 -24.03 -5.97 7.79
C ALA A 242 -25.31 -6.03 6.95
N TRP A 243 -25.37 -5.25 5.87
CA TRP A 243 -26.52 -5.19 4.97
C TRP A 243 -26.10 -4.83 3.53
N GLY A 244 -27.05 -4.90 2.60
CA GLY A 244 -26.81 -4.73 1.17
C GLY A 244 -26.63 -6.05 0.43
N SER A 245 -25.78 -6.06 -0.60
CA SER A 245 -25.43 -7.23 -1.40
C SER A 245 -24.86 -8.37 -0.56
N ASN A 246 -25.33 -9.58 -0.80
CA ASN A 246 -24.90 -10.79 -0.10
C ASN A 246 -24.54 -11.95 -1.06
N ALA A 247 -24.29 -11.66 -2.33
CA ALA A 247 -24.06 -12.68 -3.37
C ALA A 247 -22.90 -13.64 -3.08
N TYR A 248 -21.92 -13.19 -2.28
CA TYR A 248 -20.76 -13.98 -1.85
C TYR A 248 -20.74 -14.23 -0.33
N GLY A 249 -21.82 -13.91 0.38
CA GLY A 249 -21.90 -14.00 1.84
C GLY A 249 -21.34 -12.80 2.61
N GLN A 250 -21.00 -11.69 1.94
CA GLN A 250 -20.36 -10.52 2.56
C GLN A 250 -21.26 -9.76 3.56
N ALA A 251 -22.59 -9.82 3.40
CA ALA A 251 -23.52 -9.32 4.41
C ALA A 251 -23.88 -10.36 5.49
N ARG A 252 -23.30 -11.56 5.46
CA ARG A 252 -23.58 -12.65 6.42
C ARG A 252 -22.51 -12.70 7.52
N VAL A 253 -22.65 -11.80 8.50
CA VAL A 253 -21.79 -11.73 9.70
C VAL A 253 -21.66 -13.12 10.36
N PRO A 254 -20.45 -13.59 10.70
CA PRO A 254 -20.25 -14.85 11.40
C PRO A 254 -20.91 -14.85 12.79
N ARG A 255 -21.69 -15.89 13.11
CA ARG A 255 -22.48 -15.97 14.37
C ARG A 255 -21.67 -15.80 15.67
N ASN A 256 -20.38 -16.15 15.64
CA ASN A 256 -19.49 -16.08 16.81
C ASN A 256 -18.49 -14.89 16.70
N LEU A 257 -18.84 -13.86 15.92
CA LEU A 257 -18.07 -12.62 15.83
C LEU A 257 -18.48 -11.68 16.96
N THR A 258 -17.73 -11.72 18.05
CA THR A 258 -17.86 -10.85 19.23
C THR A 258 -16.56 -10.11 19.49
N ASN A 259 -16.61 -9.10 20.38
CA ASN A 259 -15.48 -8.29 20.82
C ASN A 259 -14.73 -7.58 19.67
N VAL A 260 -15.47 -7.13 18.65
CA VAL A 260 -14.90 -6.39 17.51
C VAL A 260 -14.57 -4.95 17.91
N THR A 261 -13.41 -4.48 17.47
CA THR A 261 -12.92 -3.11 17.70
C THR A 261 -12.76 -2.31 16.42
N GLN A 262 -12.57 -2.95 15.27
CA GLN A 262 -12.50 -2.30 13.95
C GLN A 262 -13.17 -3.16 12.88
N ILE A 263 -13.69 -2.51 11.85
CA ILE A 263 -14.31 -3.13 10.67
C ILE A 263 -13.79 -2.47 9.39
N ALA A 264 -13.66 -3.24 8.32
CA ALA A 264 -13.44 -2.71 6.97
C ALA A 264 -14.11 -3.61 5.92
N ALA A 265 -14.31 -3.09 4.72
CA ALA A 265 -15.00 -3.77 3.62
C ALA A 265 -14.24 -3.58 2.30
N GLY A 266 -14.12 -4.65 1.51
CA GLY A 266 -13.65 -4.60 0.12
C GLY A 266 -14.83 -4.74 -0.86
N LEU A 267 -14.57 -5.12 -2.12
CA LEU A 267 -15.66 -5.24 -3.11
C LEU A 267 -16.73 -6.25 -2.66
N TYR A 268 -16.29 -7.49 -2.43
CA TYR A 268 -17.15 -8.66 -2.16
C TYR A 268 -16.84 -9.37 -0.85
N PHE A 269 -16.12 -8.72 0.06
CA PHE A 269 -15.73 -9.28 1.34
C PHE A 269 -15.72 -8.22 2.43
N SER A 270 -15.76 -8.68 3.66
CA SER A 270 -15.73 -7.88 4.88
C SER A 270 -14.68 -8.45 5.83
N VAL A 271 -14.12 -7.58 6.68
CA VAL A 271 -13.13 -7.95 7.70
C VAL A 271 -13.42 -7.24 9.00
N ALA A 272 -13.12 -7.90 10.11
CA ALA A 272 -13.24 -7.36 11.47
C ALA A 272 -12.00 -7.74 12.30
N LEU A 273 -11.53 -6.78 13.11
CA LEU A 273 -10.48 -6.97 14.11
C LEU A 273 -11.14 -7.14 15.47
N ARG A 274 -10.78 -8.18 16.21
CA ARG A 274 -11.16 -8.36 17.61
C ARG A 274 -10.17 -7.67 18.56
N SER A 275 -10.63 -7.33 19.75
CA SER A 275 -9.81 -6.76 20.83
C SER A 275 -8.59 -7.61 21.24
N ASN A 276 -8.62 -8.93 20.97
CA ASN A 276 -7.50 -9.84 21.19
C ASN A 276 -6.47 -9.88 20.02
N GLY A 277 -6.57 -8.97 19.05
CA GLY A 277 -5.66 -8.89 17.91
C GLY A 277 -5.87 -9.94 16.82
N THR A 278 -6.98 -10.71 16.87
CA THR A 278 -7.34 -11.67 15.81
C THR A 278 -8.24 -11.03 14.75
N VAL A 279 -7.98 -11.35 13.48
CA VAL A 279 -8.78 -10.85 12.34
C VAL A 279 -9.69 -11.94 11.81
N VAL A 280 -10.95 -11.59 11.54
CA VAL A 280 -11.95 -12.47 10.91
C VAL A 280 -12.39 -11.82 9.61
N GLY A 281 -12.29 -12.54 8.50
CA GLY A 281 -12.85 -12.13 7.21
C GLY A 281 -13.97 -13.06 6.76
N TRP A 282 -14.93 -12.53 6.02
CA TRP A 282 -16.04 -13.28 5.42
C TRP A 282 -16.46 -12.66 4.08
N GLY A 283 -17.19 -13.43 3.26
CA GLY A 283 -17.50 -13.07 1.88
C GLY A 283 -16.62 -13.80 0.87
N SER A 284 -16.41 -13.19 -0.29
CA SER A 284 -15.57 -13.74 -1.37
C SER A 284 -14.10 -13.82 -0.96
N ASN A 285 -13.46 -14.94 -1.28
CA ASN A 285 -12.01 -15.12 -1.10
C ASN A 285 -11.29 -15.49 -2.41
N SER A 286 -11.88 -15.20 -3.58
CA SER A 286 -11.29 -15.53 -4.90
C SER A 286 -9.90 -14.91 -5.10
N TYR A 287 -9.66 -13.75 -4.47
CA TYR A 287 -8.38 -13.05 -4.46
C TYR A 287 -7.52 -13.35 -3.22
N GLN A 288 -7.89 -14.26 -2.32
CA GLN A 288 -7.16 -14.55 -1.08
C GLN A 288 -7.09 -13.36 -0.08
N ALA A 289 -7.95 -12.35 -0.23
CA ALA A 289 -7.96 -11.12 0.59
C ALA A 289 -8.25 -11.35 2.08
N ILE A 290 -8.93 -12.45 2.40
CA ILE A 290 -9.30 -12.85 3.76
C ILE A 290 -8.63 -14.17 4.19
N LYS A 291 -7.54 -14.55 3.52
CA LYS A 291 -6.75 -15.76 3.81
C LYS A 291 -5.63 -15.47 4.80
N PHE A 292 -5.98 -15.28 6.06
CA PHE A 292 -5.01 -15.02 7.13
C PHE A 292 -4.33 -16.32 7.63
N PRO A 293 -3.04 -16.27 8.06
CA PRO A 293 -2.38 -17.41 8.70
C PRO A 293 -3.05 -17.82 10.01
N ILE A 294 -3.03 -19.11 10.31
CA ILE A 294 -3.44 -19.62 11.63
C ILE A 294 -2.49 -19.04 12.68
N GLY A 295 -3.04 -18.53 13.78
CA GLY A 295 -2.25 -17.91 14.85
C GLY A 295 -1.78 -16.48 14.59
N LEU A 296 -2.28 -15.80 13.54
CA LEU A 296 -2.04 -14.37 13.35
C LEU A 296 -2.56 -13.57 14.56
N THR A 297 -1.64 -12.86 15.22
CA THR A 297 -1.88 -12.03 16.41
C THR A 297 -1.10 -10.72 16.30
N GLY A 298 -1.34 -9.78 17.22
CA GLY A 298 -0.65 -8.48 17.25
C GLY A 298 -1.13 -7.51 16.17
N VAL A 299 -2.30 -7.72 15.57
CA VAL A 299 -2.90 -6.75 14.64
C VAL A 299 -3.49 -5.58 15.44
N VAL A 300 -3.15 -4.35 15.07
CA VAL A 300 -3.59 -3.10 15.75
C VAL A 300 -4.36 -2.16 14.83
N SER A 301 -4.22 -2.28 13.50
CA SER A 301 -5.05 -1.55 12.54
C SER A 301 -5.50 -2.46 11.39
N LEU A 302 -6.72 -2.21 10.91
CA LEU A 302 -7.39 -2.98 9.87
C LEU A 302 -7.92 -2.06 8.77
N ASN A 303 -7.46 -2.25 7.54
CA ASN A 303 -7.95 -1.56 6.36
C ASN A 303 -8.28 -2.58 5.26
N ALA A 304 -9.23 -2.26 4.39
CA ALA A 304 -9.55 -3.08 3.22
C ALA A 304 -9.59 -2.20 1.97
N GLY A 305 -9.01 -2.73 0.89
CA GLY A 305 -9.17 -2.23 -0.46
C GLY A 305 -10.10 -3.11 -1.27
N ASN A 306 -10.22 -2.81 -2.57
CA ASN A 306 -11.10 -3.55 -3.48
C ASN A 306 -10.94 -5.09 -3.39
N VAL A 307 -9.69 -5.57 -3.46
CA VAL A 307 -9.37 -7.01 -3.54
C VAL A 307 -8.25 -7.42 -2.57
N ASN A 308 -7.97 -6.60 -1.55
CA ASN A 308 -6.93 -6.84 -0.56
C ASN A 308 -7.28 -6.30 0.83
N THR A 309 -6.65 -6.87 1.85
CA THR A 309 -6.72 -6.44 3.25
C THR A 309 -5.32 -6.01 3.68
N VAL A 310 -5.23 -4.93 4.46
CA VAL A 310 -3.97 -4.37 4.97
C VAL A 310 -4.04 -4.27 6.48
N LEU A 311 -3.07 -4.90 7.14
CA LEU A 311 -2.99 -5.00 8.60
C LEU A 311 -1.75 -4.26 9.10
N GLY A 312 -1.93 -3.29 10.00
CA GLY A 312 -0.84 -2.76 10.82
C GLY A 312 -0.64 -3.65 12.04
N MET A 313 0.62 -3.96 12.33
CA MET A 313 1.03 -4.87 13.40
C MET A 313 1.65 -4.10 14.58
N SER A 314 1.54 -4.62 15.80
CA SER A 314 2.09 -4.03 17.03
C SER A 314 3.62 -3.98 17.10
N ASP A 315 4.31 -4.70 16.21
CA ASP A 315 5.77 -4.61 16.02
C ASP A 315 6.19 -3.50 15.03
N GLY A 316 5.21 -2.80 14.47
CA GLY A 316 5.36 -1.76 13.46
C GLY A 316 5.41 -2.25 12.02
N SER A 317 5.35 -3.56 11.80
CA SER A 317 5.26 -4.13 10.45
C SER A 317 3.86 -3.97 9.85
N VAL A 318 3.79 -4.10 8.52
CA VAL A 318 2.52 -4.10 7.78
C VAL A 318 2.42 -5.41 7.00
N LYS A 319 1.25 -6.04 7.03
CA LYS A 319 0.97 -7.28 6.30
C LYS A 319 -0.19 -7.05 5.34
N THR A 320 0.00 -7.45 4.08
CA THR A 320 -1.02 -7.36 3.03
C THR A 320 -1.46 -8.74 2.59
N PHE A 321 -2.76 -8.92 2.41
CA PHE A 321 -3.40 -10.17 1.98
C PHE A 321 -4.32 -9.87 0.82
N GLY A 322 -4.37 -10.73 -0.20
CA GLY A 322 -5.16 -10.47 -1.39
C GLY A 322 -4.45 -10.86 -2.67
N ALA A 323 -5.03 -10.39 -3.77
CA ALA A 323 -4.37 -10.37 -5.05
C ALA A 323 -3.99 -8.94 -5.34
N THR A 324 -2.92 -8.78 -6.10
CA THR A 324 -2.66 -7.52 -6.78
C THR A 324 -2.57 -7.82 -8.25
N THR A 325 -3.61 -7.42 -8.97
CA THR A 325 -3.36 -6.75 -10.24
C THR A 325 -2.28 -5.69 -9.98
N PHE A 326 -1.07 -5.96 -10.50
CA PHE A 326 0.02 -5.00 -10.62
C PHE A 326 0.88 -4.66 -9.37
N GLY A 327 1.14 -5.65 -8.51
CA GLY A 327 2.36 -5.66 -7.70
C GLY A 327 2.35 -4.89 -6.36
N ALA A 328 1.20 -4.50 -5.83
CA ALA A 328 1.12 -3.86 -4.50
C ALA A 328 1.41 -4.81 -3.29
N LEU A 329 1.72 -6.09 -3.57
CA LEU A 329 2.03 -7.16 -2.60
C LEU A 329 3.52 -7.30 -2.27
N ILE A 330 4.39 -6.42 -2.78
CA ILE A 330 5.79 -6.47 -2.36
C ILE A 330 5.84 -6.00 -0.90
N THR A 331 6.10 -6.94 0.02
CA THR A 331 6.60 -6.64 1.36
C THR A 331 7.99 -6.03 1.26
N ARG A 332 8.07 -4.77 0.83
CA ARG A 332 9.29 -3.98 0.96
C ARG A 332 9.34 -3.48 2.38
N THR A 333 10.39 -3.86 3.11
CA THR A 333 10.92 -2.96 4.13
C THR A 333 11.33 -1.69 3.40
N HIS A 334 10.46 -0.68 3.39
CA HIS A 334 10.74 0.59 2.72
C HIS A 334 11.83 1.31 3.49
N THR A 335 13.10 1.05 3.15
CA THR A 335 14.18 1.97 3.45
C THR A 335 13.92 3.25 2.68
N VAL A 336 13.33 4.24 3.37
CA VAL A 336 13.54 5.63 3.03
C VAL A 336 15.05 5.85 3.15
N THR A 337 15.76 5.84 2.03
CA THR A 337 17.04 6.54 1.95
C THR A 337 16.69 8.02 2.07
N PRO A 338 17.06 8.71 3.17
CA PRO A 338 16.97 10.16 3.16
C PRO A 338 17.82 10.64 1.98
N PHE A 339 17.22 11.48 1.12
CA PHE A 339 18.01 12.24 0.16
C PHE A 339 18.87 13.21 0.95
N TYR A 340 20.06 12.75 1.35
CA TYR A 340 21.17 13.66 1.57
C TYR A 340 21.39 14.37 0.25
N SER A 341 20.97 15.63 0.22
CA SER A 341 21.42 16.60 -0.77
C SER A 341 22.92 16.41 -0.94
N SER A 342 23.35 16.05 -2.14
CA SER A 342 24.76 16.13 -2.49
C SER A 342 25.12 17.60 -2.40
N THR A 343 25.78 18.00 -1.31
CA THR A 343 26.35 19.33 -1.16
C THR A 343 27.11 19.65 -2.44
N PRO A 344 26.78 20.74 -3.15
CA PRO A 344 27.51 21.08 -4.36
C PRO A 344 28.98 21.24 -3.98
N THR A 345 29.85 20.46 -4.63
CA THR A 345 31.28 20.54 -4.43
C THR A 345 31.75 21.91 -4.90
N PHE A 346 31.88 22.85 -3.96
CA PHE A 346 32.63 24.08 -4.17
C PHE A 346 34.08 23.70 -4.45
N THR A 347 34.45 23.67 -5.73
CA THR A 347 35.84 23.71 -6.16
C THR A 347 36.40 25.09 -5.82
N PRO A 348 37.41 25.23 -4.96
CA PRO A 348 38.03 26.52 -4.72
C PRO A 348 38.74 26.97 -6.00
N SER A 349 38.33 28.11 -6.56
CA SER A 349 39.06 28.76 -7.65
C SER A 349 40.32 29.40 -7.08
N ASN A 350 41.46 28.71 -7.23
CA ASN A 350 42.78 29.30 -6.97
C ASN A 350 43.11 30.35 -8.04
N THR A 351 42.60 31.56 -7.87
CA THR A 351 43.18 32.77 -8.46
C THR A 351 43.87 33.55 -7.35
N ALA A 352 45.12 33.17 -7.06
CA ALA A 352 46.04 34.06 -6.37
C ALA A 352 46.39 35.20 -7.33
N THR A 353 46.41 36.42 -6.79
CA THR A 353 46.68 37.66 -7.52
C THR A 353 48.11 37.76 -8.05
N ASN A 354 48.26 38.28 -9.26
CA ASN A 354 49.15 39.39 -9.61
C ASN A 354 48.60 40.10 -10.85
#